data_AF-A0A6L6XLE9-F1
#
_entry.id   AF-A0A6L6XLE9-F1
#
_cell.length_a   1.000
_cell.length_b   1.000
_cell.length_c   1.000
_cell.angle_alpha   90.00
_cell.angle_beta   90.00
_cell.angle_gamma   90.00
#
_symmetry.space_group_name_H-M   'P 1'
#
loop_
_entity.id
_entity.type
_entity.pdbx_description
1 polymer ?
#
loop_
_entity_poly.entity_id
_entity_poly.type
_entity_poly.pdbx_seq_one_letter_code
_entity_poly.pdbx_strand_id
1 'polypeptide(L)'
;MKEIKVKKSRNEDDNYVELWKVIDPMKGVPQYYGRYTYKDEGTWYYVSDPLGYCELDRAVENDVMFICCDDSGKECVRYSNRDANPLPKFESVMKIRWEKICKNIDFNKENITANFWSESLNGESTMSVNQWLLSFMDPDLYGKEIAVMCGYDEIWTGSWHSKEIGYEDIPETEFIYLGHRYQFTKVTRKHKICGVEWNEFVCTDSPHVVSKEYGIQTYGYLGNWYDKTTTGTMFDKRTVRMMVQAELQKLYPKENKYSKLLFVSGNYCYQKSYEDVAKELIKNELHKNMVHDLISHLKERTQNSIFVSSNENRNKVKKLYPGIYGYDYCLW
;
A
#
# COMPACT_ATOMS: atom_id res chain seq x y z
N MET A 1 3.20 13.67 -44.31
CA MET A 1 2.58 13.23 -43.05
C MET A 1 2.53 11.72 -43.08
N LYS A 2 3.14 11.06 -42.11
CA LYS A 2 3.21 9.59 -42.03
C LYS A 2 2.14 9.13 -41.05
N GLU A 3 1.27 8.20 -41.44
CA GLU A 3 0.23 7.66 -40.56
C GLU A 3 0.64 6.29 -40.02
N ILE A 4 0.42 6.06 -38.72
CA ILE A 4 0.71 4.78 -38.06
C ILE A 4 -0.53 4.35 -37.27
N LYS A 5 -1.11 3.21 -37.64
CA LYS A 5 -2.22 2.60 -36.90
C LYS A 5 -1.68 1.76 -35.75
N VAL A 6 -2.14 2.04 -34.55
CA VAL A 6 -1.70 1.38 -33.33
C VAL A 6 -2.88 0.95 -32.46
N LYS A 7 -2.68 -0.07 -31.65
CA LYS A 7 -3.59 -0.47 -30.57
C LYS A 7 -2.84 -0.59 -29.25
N LYS A 8 -3.53 -0.36 -28.14
CA LYS A 8 -2.91 -0.43 -26.81
C LYS A 8 -2.51 -1.89 -26.54
N SER A 9 -1.26 -2.10 -26.20
CA SER A 9 -0.70 -3.44 -25.95
C SER A 9 -0.46 -3.68 -24.46
N ARG A 10 -0.10 -2.64 -23.72
CA ARG A 10 0.14 -2.71 -22.28
C ARG A 10 -0.36 -1.42 -21.63
N ASN A 11 -0.89 -1.55 -20.42
CA ASN A 11 -1.14 -0.40 -19.55
C ASN A 11 0.18 0.26 -19.14
N GLU A 12 0.06 1.45 -18.55
CA GLU A 12 1.17 2.19 -17.96
C GLU A 12 2.03 1.28 -17.08
N ASP A 13 3.34 1.34 -17.25
CA ASP A 13 4.32 0.68 -16.39
C ASP A 13 4.95 1.66 -15.39
N ASP A 14 5.90 1.17 -14.59
CA ASP A 14 6.60 1.95 -13.57
C ASP A 14 7.46 3.10 -14.17
N ASN A 15 7.65 3.12 -15.50
CA ASN A 15 8.33 4.19 -16.23
C ASN A 15 7.35 5.22 -16.80
N TYR A 16 6.06 5.12 -16.45
CA TYR A 16 4.99 5.99 -16.92
C TYR A 16 4.79 5.90 -18.45
N VAL A 17 4.97 4.70 -19.02
CA VAL A 17 4.83 4.46 -20.46
C VAL A 17 3.68 3.50 -20.72
N GLU A 18 2.71 3.92 -21.52
CA GLU A 18 1.77 2.99 -22.15
C GLU A 18 2.39 2.44 -23.44
N LEU A 19 2.41 1.12 -23.60
CA LEU A 19 2.97 0.50 -24.80
C LEU A 19 1.88 0.28 -25.85
N TRP A 20 2.16 0.70 -27.07
CA TRP A 20 1.24 0.62 -28.22
C TRP A 20 1.87 -0.19 -29.34
N LYS A 21 1.11 -1.15 -29.88
CA LYS A 21 1.55 -2.05 -30.94
C LYS A 21 0.97 -1.60 -32.28
N VAL A 22 1.79 -1.59 -33.33
CA VAL A 22 1.36 -1.35 -34.71
C VAL A 22 0.49 -2.51 -35.20
N ILE A 23 -0.64 -2.19 -35.82
CA ILE A 23 -1.64 -3.20 -36.26
C ILE A 23 -1.11 -4.01 -37.46
N ASP A 24 -0.44 -3.36 -38.40
CA ASP A 24 0.16 -3.98 -39.59
C ASP A 24 1.66 -3.63 -39.68
N PRO A 25 2.52 -4.29 -38.90
CA PRO A 25 3.94 -3.94 -38.85
C PRO A 25 4.64 -4.31 -40.16
N MET A 26 5.33 -3.34 -40.75
CA MET A 26 6.24 -3.59 -41.87
C MET A 26 7.62 -4.02 -41.38
N LYS A 27 8.26 -4.95 -42.09
CA LYS A 27 9.62 -5.40 -41.77
C LYS A 27 10.59 -4.21 -41.77
N GLY A 28 11.38 -4.08 -40.71
CA GLY A 28 12.36 -3.00 -40.55
C GLY A 28 11.78 -1.68 -40.01
N VAL A 29 10.48 -1.63 -39.68
CA VAL A 29 9.82 -0.49 -39.03
C VAL A 29 9.54 -0.84 -37.56
N PRO A 30 9.60 0.12 -36.63
CA PRO A 30 9.24 -0.15 -35.24
C PRO A 30 7.84 -0.74 -35.12
N GLN A 31 7.72 -1.83 -34.36
CA GLN A 31 6.46 -2.53 -34.11
C GLN A 31 5.71 -1.97 -32.89
N TYR A 32 6.43 -1.22 -32.06
CA TYR A 32 5.93 -0.68 -30.81
C TYR A 32 6.35 0.78 -30.65
N TYR A 33 5.48 1.54 -30.00
CA TYR A 33 5.70 2.93 -29.62
C TYR A 33 5.24 3.11 -28.18
N GLY A 34 5.93 4.00 -27.46
CA GLY A 34 5.59 4.38 -26.10
C GLY A 34 4.78 5.66 -26.13
N ARG A 35 3.71 5.70 -25.35
CA ARG A 35 2.98 6.93 -25.06
C ARG A 35 3.29 7.30 -23.63
N TYR A 36 4.04 8.39 -23.45
CA TYR A 36 4.44 8.83 -22.12
C TYR A 36 3.26 9.46 -21.40
N THR A 37 3.13 9.18 -20.12
CA THR A 37 1.95 9.59 -19.37
C THR A 37 2.25 10.57 -18.24
N TYR A 38 3.50 10.82 -17.82
CA TYR A 38 3.72 11.61 -16.61
C TYR A 38 3.73 13.14 -16.79
N LYS A 39 4.79 13.72 -17.36
CA LYS A 39 4.96 15.18 -17.47
C LYS A 39 4.35 15.70 -18.77
N ASP A 40 5.02 15.46 -19.88
CA ASP A 40 4.56 15.71 -21.24
C ASP A 40 3.57 14.60 -21.67
N GLU A 41 2.49 14.47 -20.90
CA GLU A 41 1.47 13.43 -21.06
C GLU A 41 0.90 13.41 -22.48
N GLY A 42 0.91 12.23 -23.09
CA GLY A 42 0.41 11.97 -24.43
C GLY A 42 1.48 12.00 -25.50
N THR A 43 2.72 12.40 -25.19
CA THR A 43 3.81 12.42 -26.16
C THR A 43 4.21 11.00 -26.58
N TRP A 44 4.33 10.80 -27.88
CA TRP A 44 4.77 9.57 -28.51
C TRP A 44 6.28 9.49 -28.58
N TYR A 45 6.82 8.32 -28.25
CA TYR A 45 8.25 8.01 -28.24
C TYR A 45 8.53 6.71 -29.00
N TYR A 46 9.71 6.65 -29.63
CA TYR A 46 10.33 5.39 -29.98
C TYR A 46 10.80 4.68 -28.70
N VAL A 47 10.76 3.35 -28.70
CA VAL A 47 11.10 2.52 -27.54
C VAL A 47 12.23 1.57 -27.93
N SER A 48 13.30 1.54 -27.14
CA SER A 48 14.50 0.72 -27.40
C SER A 48 14.29 -0.75 -27.05
N ASP A 49 13.59 -1.02 -25.94
CA ASP A 49 13.29 -2.36 -25.45
C ASP A 49 11.79 -2.50 -25.12
N PRO A 50 10.91 -2.56 -26.13
CA PRO A 50 9.47 -2.51 -25.94
C PRO A 50 8.90 -3.73 -25.21
N LEU A 51 9.62 -4.86 -25.15
CA LEU A 51 9.15 -6.08 -24.48
C LEU A 51 9.86 -6.35 -23.15
N GLY A 52 10.92 -5.60 -22.82
CA GLY A 52 11.53 -5.58 -21.49
C GLY A 52 11.11 -4.34 -20.70
N TYR A 53 12.05 -3.43 -20.47
CA TYR A 53 11.85 -2.27 -19.57
C TYR A 53 11.11 -1.08 -20.19
N CYS A 54 10.70 -1.18 -21.46
CA CYS A 54 10.01 -0.12 -22.20
C CYS A 54 10.77 1.23 -22.19
N GLU A 55 12.11 1.19 -22.20
CA GLU A 55 12.93 2.40 -22.15
C GLU A 55 12.68 3.31 -23.36
N LEU A 56 12.38 4.59 -23.07
CA LEU A 56 12.19 5.62 -24.08
C LEU A 56 13.53 5.93 -24.77
N ASP A 57 13.52 6.00 -26.11
CA ASP A 57 14.67 6.42 -26.92
C ASP A 57 14.61 7.92 -27.18
N ARG A 58 13.72 8.33 -28.09
CA ARG A 58 13.50 9.73 -28.47
C ARG A 58 12.05 9.97 -28.84
N ALA A 59 11.61 11.21 -28.71
CA ALA A 59 10.28 11.62 -29.13
C ALA A 59 10.09 11.36 -30.63
N VAL A 60 8.90 10.90 -31.00
CA VAL A 60 8.49 10.75 -32.40
C VAL A 60 8.31 12.13 -33.01
N GLU A 61 8.62 12.25 -34.30
CA GLU A 61 8.53 13.49 -35.04
C GLU A 61 7.08 14.03 -35.09
N ASN A 62 6.94 15.36 -35.03
CA ASN A 62 5.64 16.04 -35.00
C ASN A 62 4.76 15.77 -36.24
N ASP A 63 5.29 15.26 -37.34
CA ASP A 63 4.58 14.94 -38.59
C ASP A 63 4.17 13.48 -38.77
N VAL A 64 4.39 12.67 -37.74
CA VAL A 64 3.85 11.32 -37.60
C VAL A 64 2.52 11.38 -36.87
N MET A 65 1.46 10.96 -37.54
CA MET A 65 0.10 10.87 -37.02
C MET A 65 -0.16 9.46 -36.51
N PHE A 66 -0.46 9.31 -35.23
CA PHE A 66 -0.89 8.03 -34.65
C PHE A 66 -2.40 7.92 -34.72
N ILE A 67 -2.88 6.81 -35.29
CA ILE A 67 -4.30 6.43 -35.32
C ILE A 67 -4.46 5.33 -34.28
N CYS A 68 -5.00 5.70 -33.10
CA CYS A 68 -5.26 4.79 -32.00
C CYS A 68 -6.58 4.06 -32.26
N CYS A 69 -6.51 2.74 -32.34
CA CYS A 69 -7.65 1.88 -32.59
C CYS A 69 -8.01 1.02 -31.37
N ASP A 70 -9.24 0.51 -31.38
CA ASP A 70 -9.68 -0.57 -30.51
C ASP A 70 -9.12 -1.93 -30.95
N ASP A 71 -9.48 -2.99 -30.23
CA ASP A 71 -9.02 -4.36 -30.51
C ASP A 71 -9.49 -4.92 -31.86
N SER A 72 -10.58 -4.38 -32.40
CA SER A 72 -11.08 -4.74 -33.74
C SER A 72 -10.34 -3.99 -34.86
N GLY A 73 -9.46 -3.05 -34.51
CA GLY A 73 -8.75 -2.20 -35.45
C GLY A 73 -9.54 -0.97 -35.91
N LYS A 74 -10.72 -0.73 -35.31
CA LYS A 74 -11.51 0.46 -35.58
C LYS A 74 -10.92 1.66 -34.87
N GLU A 75 -10.80 2.76 -35.61
CA GLU A 75 -10.25 4.00 -35.09
C GLU A 75 -11.10 4.60 -33.98
N CYS A 76 -10.43 4.98 -32.89
CA CYS A 76 -11.01 5.65 -31.74
C CYS A 76 -10.59 7.12 -31.67
N VAL A 77 -9.30 7.39 -31.87
CA VAL A 77 -8.73 8.74 -31.84
C VAL A 77 -7.46 8.80 -32.68
N ARG A 78 -7.12 9.96 -33.22
CA ARG A 78 -5.83 10.18 -33.89
C ARG A 78 -5.21 11.50 -33.44
N TYR A 79 -3.90 11.52 -33.26
CA TYR A 79 -3.14 12.74 -32.97
C TYR A 79 -1.64 12.51 -33.17
N SER A 80 -0.88 13.60 -33.26
CA SER A 80 0.57 13.63 -33.33
C SER A 80 1.15 14.45 -32.17
N ASN A 81 2.47 14.45 -32.02
CA ASN A 81 3.16 15.26 -30.99
C ASN A 81 3.02 16.78 -31.19
N ARG A 82 2.50 17.24 -32.34
CA ARG A 82 2.16 18.67 -32.55
C ARG A 82 0.82 19.06 -31.93
N ASP A 83 -0.06 18.07 -31.73
CA ASP A 83 -1.45 18.27 -31.36
C ASP A 83 -1.62 18.20 -29.83
N ALA A 84 -2.66 18.84 -29.31
CA ALA A 84 -3.02 18.67 -27.91
C ALA A 84 -3.45 17.21 -27.68
N ASN A 85 -2.97 16.58 -26.60
CA ASN A 85 -3.32 15.19 -26.26
C ASN A 85 -4.84 15.03 -26.05
N PRO A 86 -5.55 14.31 -26.94
CA PRO A 86 -6.99 14.10 -26.82
C PRO A 86 -7.34 12.88 -25.97
N LEU A 87 -6.35 12.07 -25.58
CA LEU A 87 -6.54 10.78 -24.92
C LEU A 87 -6.04 10.86 -23.47
N PRO A 88 -6.93 11.11 -22.49
CA PRO A 88 -6.53 11.09 -21.07
C PRO A 88 -6.01 9.70 -20.66
N LYS A 89 -5.19 9.62 -19.62
CA LYS A 89 -4.84 8.32 -19.02
C LYS A 89 -6.07 7.50 -18.65
N PHE A 90 -5.98 6.19 -18.82
CA PHE A 90 -7.01 5.27 -18.34
C PHE A 90 -7.27 5.46 -16.83
N GLU A 91 -6.21 5.57 -16.02
CA GLU A 91 -6.33 5.77 -14.57
C GLU A 91 -7.10 7.05 -14.21
N SER A 92 -6.87 8.15 -14.95
CA SER A 92 -7.59 9.42 -14.74
C SER A 92 -9.07 9.28 -15.08
N VAL A 93 -9.40 8.63 -16.20
CA VAL A 93 -10.79 8.36 -16.58
C VAL A 93 -11.49 7.50 -15.51
N MET A 94 -10.82 6.43 -15.07
CA MET A 94 -11.30 5.52 -14.03
C MET A 94 -11.57 6.27 -12.71
N LYS A 95 -10.62 7.07 -12.24
CA LYS A 95 -10.76 7.86 -11.00
C LYS A 95 -11.92 8.86 -11.07
N ILE A 96 -12.01 9.63 -12.16
CA ILE A 96 -13.11 10.59 -12.36
C ILE A 96 -14.48 9.88 -12.38
N ARG A 97 -14.54 8.69 -12.98
CA ARG A 97 -15.78 7.88 -13.00
C ARG A 97 -16.12 7.37 -11.61
N TRP A 98 -15.15 6.82 -10.88
CA TRP A 98 -15.32 6.34 -9.52
C TRP A 98 -15.79 7.46 -8.58
N GLU A 99 -15.17 8.64 -8.62
CA GLU A 99 -15.52 9.79 -7.77
C GLU A 99 -16.97 10.28 -7.93
N LYS A 100 -17.57 10.07 -9.10
CA LYS A 100 -18.98 10.44 -9.35
C LYS A 100 -19.95 9.53 -8.62
N ILE A 101 -19.64 8.24 -8.52
CA ILE A 101 -20.55 7.21 -7.98
C ILE A 101 -20.25 6.89 -6.52
N CYS A 102 -19.01 7.03 -6.08
CA CYS A 102 -18.55 6.52 -4.78
C CYS A 102 -19.17 7.29 -3.59
N LYS A 103 -19.84 8.41 -3.85
CA LYS A 103 -20.62 9.17 -2.86
C LYS A 103 -21.81 8.38 -2.31
N ASN A 104 -22.28 7.37 -3.05
CA ASN A 104 -23.41 6.53 -2.69
C ASN A 104 -23.00 5.11 -2.28
N ILE A 105 -21.70 4.89 -2.10
CA ILE A 105 -21.13 3.58 -1.76
C ILE A 105 -20.33 3.78 -0.50
N ASP A 106 -20.60 2.99 0.54
CA ASP A 106 -19.73 2.96 1.71
C ASP A 106 -18.44 2.23 1.36
N PHE A 107 -17.31 2.93 1.44
CA PHE A 107 -16.00 2.35 1.23
C PHE A 107 -14.91 3.10 1.99
N ASN A 108 -13.86 2.38 2.35
CA ASN A 108 -12.60 2.88 2.84
C ASN A 108 -11.66 3.12 1.64
N LYS A 109 -11.10 4.33 1.57
CA LYS A 109 -10.06 4.68 0.60
C LYS A 109 -8.68 4.41 1.21
N GLU A 110 -7.91 3.55 0.56
CA GLU A 110 -6.54 3.23 1.00
C GLU A 110 -5.51 4.19 0.43
N ASN A 111 -4.48 4.47 1.21
CA ASN A 111 -3.29 5.18 0.75
C ASN A 111 -2.16 4.18 0.47
N ILE A 112 -2.16 3.62 -0.74
CA ILE A 112 -1.21 2.58 -1.16
C ILE A 112 0.23 3.11 -1.19
N THR A 113 0.42 4.39 -1.54
CA THR A 113 1.74 5.03 -1.54
C THR A 113 2.35 5.10 -0.13
N ALA A 114 1.53 5.39 0.89
CA ALA A 114 2.00 5.39 2.27
C ALA A 114 2.40 3.98 2.75
N ASN A 115 1.68 2.95 2.28
CA ASN A 115 1.94 1.57 2.66
C ASN A 115 3.32 1.09 2.19
N PHE A 116 3.65 1.31 0.91
CA PHE A 116 4.91 0.85 0.31
C PHE A 116 6.14 1.30 1.11
N TRP A 117 6.20 2.60 1.45
CA TRP A 117 7.33 3.15 2.22
C TRP A 117 7.36 2.61 3.64
N SER A 118 6.20 2.45 4.28
CA SER A 118 6.11 1.93 5.65
C SER A 118 6.52 0.46 5.74
N GLU A 119 6.09 -0.38 4.81
CA GLU A 119 6.54 -1.78 4.71
C GLU A 119 8.04 -1.86 4.41
N SER A 120 8.53 -1.06 3.45
CA SER A 120 9.95 -1.10 3.05
C SER A 120 10.91 -0.63 4.16
N LEU A 121 10.52 0.36 4.95
CA LEU A 121 11.38 0.93 5.99
C LEU A 121 11.20 0.26 7.35
N ASN A 122 9.97 -0.10 7.71
CA ASN A 122 9.61 -0.49 9.07
C ASN A 122 8.95 -1.88 9.16
N GLY A 123 8.56 -2.49 8.04
CA GLY A 123 7.72 -3.70 8.04
C GLY A 123 6.38 -3.49 8.73
N GLU A 124 5.79 -2.28 8.57
CA GLU A 124 4.51 -1.92 9.14
C GLU A 124 3.54 -1.48 8.05
N SER A 125 2.32 -2.00 8.06
CA SER A 125 1.29 -1.55 7.13
C SER A 125 0.65 -0.24 7.55
N THR A 126 0.34 0.63 6.57
CA THR A 126 -0.53 1.79 6.78
C THR A 126 -1.93 1.59 6.19
N MET A 127 -2.19 0.45 5.56
CA MET A 127 -3.47 0.16 4.94
C MET A 127 -4.50 -0.25 5.99
N SER A 128 -5.65 0.41 5.97
CA SER A 128 -6.69 0.19 6.98
C SER A 128 -7.18 -1.27 6.99
N VAL A 129 -7.32 -1.90 5.81
CA VAL A 129 -7.67 -3.33 5.70
C VAL A 129 -6.61 -4.25 6.29
N ASN A 130 -5.32 -3.97 6.10
CA ASN A 130 -4.25 -4.81 6.65
C ASN A 130 -4.22 -4.69 8.17
N GLN A 131 -4.33 -3.48 8.71
CA GLN A 131 -4.43 -3.26 10.17
C GLN A 131 -5.63 -4.02 10.75
N TRP A 132 -6.77 -3.98 10.06
CA TRP A 132 -7.95 -4.74 10.47
C TRP A 132 -7.73 -6.26 10.38
N LEU A 133 -7.15 -6.78 9.31
CA LEU A 133 -6.84 -8.22 9.16
C LEU A 133 -5.86 -8.72 10.22
N LEU A 134 -4.86 -7.91 10.58
CA LEU A 134 -3.90 -8.25 11.63
C LEU A 134 -4.55 -8.37 13.01
N SER A 135 -5.68 -7.70 13.24
CA SER A 135 -6.44 -7.83 14.50
C SER A 135 -7.00 -9.24 14.75
N PHE A 136 -6.90 -10.14 13.76
CA PHE A 136 -7.32 -11.55 13.81
C PHE A 136 -6.16 -12.55 13.74
N MET A 137 -4.91 -12.10 13.65
CA MET A 137 -3.71 -12.96 13.55
C MET A 137 -3.31 -13.57 14.91
N ASP A 138 -4.26 -14.22 15.58
CA ASP A 138 -4.12 -14.71 16.95
C ASP A 138 -3.19 -15.95 17.02
N PRO A 139 -2.01 -15.86 17.67
CA PRO A 139 -1.07 -16.98 17.79
C PRO A 139 -1.60 -18.16 18.60
N ASP A 140 -2.52 -17.90 19.54
CA ASP A 140 -3.11 -18.94 20.38
C ASP A 140 -4.15 -19.75 19.59
N LEU A 141 -4.86 -19.11 18.65
CA LEU A 141 -5.83 -19.78 17.77
C LEU A 141 -5.19 -20.37 16.50
N TYR A 142 -4.22 -19.68 15.90
CA TYR A 142 -3.69 -19.99 14.55
C TYR A 142 -2.19 -20.25 14.53
N GLY A 143 -1.59 -20.67 15.66
CA GLY A 143 -0.15 -20.80 15.81
C GLY A 143 0.53 -21.71 14.77
N LYS A 144 -0.15 -22.78 14.30
CA LYS A 144 0.41 -23.69 13.27
C LYS A 144 0.48 -23.01 11.91
N GLU A 145 -0.59 -22.33 11.52
CA GLU A 145 -0.71 -21.59 10.28
C GLU A 145 0.28 -20.42 10.26
N ILE A 146 0.39 -19.68 11.36
CA ILE A 146 1.35 -18.59 11.52
C ILE A 146 2.79 -19.09 11.45
N ALA A 147 3.10 -20.26 12.03
CA ALA A 147 4.43 -20.86 11.94
C ALA A 147 4.81 -21.21 10.50
N VAL A 148 3.87 -21.69 9.68
CA VAL A 148 4.08 -21.94 8.23
C VAL A 148 4.40 -20.65 7.49
N MET A 149 3.85 -19.52 7.93
CA MET A 149 4.16 -18.18 7.40
C MET A 149 5.44 -17.58 7.99
N CYS A 150 6.18 -18.32 8.82
CA CYS A 150 7.32 -17.81 9.58
C CYS A 150 6.98 -16.54 10.41
N GLY A 151 5.71 -16.32 10.74
CA GLY A 151 5.25 -15.14 11.48
C GLY A 151 5.24 -13.81 10.70
N TYR A 152 5.33 -13.83 9.36
CA TYR A 152 5.31 -12.60 8.54
C TYR A 152 3.89 -12.06 8.31
N ASP A 153 3.67 -10.80 8.67
CA ASP A 153 2.39 -10.08 8.59
C ASP A 153 1.93 -9.91 7.13
N GLU A 154 2.89 -9.75 6.22
CA GLU A 154 2.68 -9.57 4.78
C GLU A 154 2.12 -10.85 4.14
N ILE A 155 2.47 -12.01 4.70
CA ILE A 155 1.92 -13.29 4.25
C ILE A 155 0.47 -13.41 4.75
N TRP A 156 0.21 -13.11 6.02
CA TRP A 156 -1.15 -13.12 6.58
C TRP A 156 -2.11 -12.21 5.82
N THR A 157 -1.68 -10.97 5.54
CA THR A 157 -2.49 -9.97 4.82
C THR A 157 -2.46 -10.13 3.30
N GLY A 158 -1.59 -11.01 2.79
CA GLY A 158 -1.36 -11.21 1.36
C GLY A 158 -2.46 -11.97 0.64
N SER A 159 -2.45 -11.86 -0.69
CA SER A 159 -3.43 -12.51 -1.58
C SER A 159 -3.44 -14.04 -1.48
N TRP A 160 -2.32 -14.65 -1.08
CA TRP A 160 -2.20 -16.11 -0.88
C TRP A 160 -3.17 -16.64 0.18
N HIS A 161 -3.47 -15.84 1.20
CA HIS A 161 -4.38 -16.20 2.28
C HIS A 161 -5.77 -15.56 2.16
N SER A 162 -6.06 -14.93 1.03
CA SER A 162 -7.41 -14.52 0.67
C SER A 162 -7.94 -15.34 -0.51
N LYS A 163 -9.27 -15.41 -0.63
CA LYS A 163 -9.95 -15.92 -1.82
C LYS A 163 -11.13 -15.05 -2.16
N GLU A 164 -11.39 -14.93 -3.45
CA GLU A 164 -12.60 -14.30 -3.98
C GLU A 164 -13.76 -15.28 -3.82
N ILE A 165 -14.88 -14.81 -3.26
CA ILE A 165 -16.06 -15.64 -2.97
C ILE A 165 -17.35 -15.07 -3.55
N GLY A 166 -17.31 -13.87 -4.13
CA GLY A 166 -18.46 -13.23 -4.75
C GLY A 166 -18.06 -12.05 -5.62
N TYR A 167 -18.88 -11.78 -6.63
CA TYR A 167 -18.72 -10.67 -7.55
C TYR A 167 -20.08 -10.00 -7.76
N GLU A 168 -20.10 -8.68 -7.71
CA GLU A 168 -21.31 -7.90 -7.92
C GLU A 168 -20.96 -6.67 -8.77
N ASP A 169 -21.53 -6.58 -9.96
CA ASP A 169 -21.36 -5.41 -10.81
C ASP A 169 -22.10 -4.22 -10.23
N ILE A 170 -21.42 -3.08 -10.15
CA ILE A 170 -22.03 -1.86 -9.66
C ILE A 170 -22.85 -1.26 -10.82
N PRO A 171 -24.18 -1.10 -10.67
CA PRO A 171 -25.02 -0.60 -11.74
C PRO A 171 -24.63 0.81 -12.18
N GLU A 172 -24.89 1.13 -13.45
CA GLU A 172 -24.68 2.47 -14.03
C GLU A 172 -23.22 2.97 -13.98
N THR A 173 -22.26 2.04 -13.87
CA THR A 173 -20.83 2.36 -13.84
C THR A 173 -20.11 2.14 -15.16
N GLU A 174 -20.82 1.69 -16.17
CA GLU A 174 -20.22 1.39 -17.47
C GLU A 174 -19.59 2.63 -18.12
N PHE A 175 -18.40 2.46 -18.68
CA PHE A 175 -17.76 3.48 -19.49
C PHE A 175 -16.91 2.85 -20.59
N ILE A 176 -16.64 3.63 -21.64
CA ILE A 176 -15.82 3.21 -22.77
C ILE A 176 -14.49 3.95 -22.72
N TYR A 177 -13.40 3.20 -22.89
CA TYR A 177 -12.07 3.74 -23.11
C TYR A 177 -11.39 2.98 -24.24
N LEU A 178 -11.01 3.68 -25.31
CA LEU A 178 -10.43 3.10 -26.53
C LEU A 178 -11.27 1.95 -27.12
N GLY A 179 -12.59 2.16 -27.21
CA GLY A 179 -13.54 1.18 -27.73
C GLY A 179 -13.80 -0.02 -26.82
N HIS A 180 -13.05 -0.18 -25.73
CA HIS A 180 -13.26 -1.23 -24.74
C HIS A 180 -14.23 -0.78 -23.65
N ARG A 181 -15.13 -1.68 -23.24
CA ARG A 181 -16.14 -1.42 -22.21
C ARG A 181 -15.64 -1.87 -20.84
N TYR A 182 -15.70 -0.97 -19.89
CA TYR A 182 -15.29 -1.18 -18.50
C TYR A 182 -16.45 -0.86 -17.56
N GLN A 183 -16.37 -1.37 -16.34
CA GLN A 183 -17.27 -1.03 -15.24
C GLN A 183 -16.52 -1.15 -13.90
N PHE A 184 -17.26 -0.96 -12.81
CA PHE A 184 -16.77 -1.25 -11.47
C PHE A 184 -17.47 -2.47 -10.89
N THR A 185 -16.70 -3.36 -10.27
CA THR A 185 -17.18 -4.57 -9.64
C THR A 185 -16.77 -4.57 -8.18
N LYS A 186 -17.72 -4.92 -7.31
CA LYS A 186 -17.49 -5.28 -5.91
C LYS A 186 -17.08 -6.74 -5.86
N VAL A 187 -15.91 -7.00 -5.30
CA VAL A 187 -15.34 -8.34 -5.11
C VAL A 187 -15.39 -8.66 -3.62
N THR A 188 -16.20 -9.66 -3.25
CA THR A 188 -16.21 -10.15 -1.87
C THR A 188 -15.06 -11.12 -1.68
N ARG A 189 -14.20 -10.83 -0.71
CA ARG A 189 -13.06 -11.66 -0.32
C ARG A 189 -13.27 -12.26 1.05
N LYS A 190 -12.61 -13.40 1.26
CA LYS A 190 -12.58 -14.12 2.52
C LYS A 190 -11.16 -14.51 2.88
N HIS A 191 -10.77 -14.27 4.13
CA HIS A 191 -9.51 -14.76 4.66
C HIS A 191 -9.62 -16.28 4.88
N LYS A 192 -8.66 -17.05 4.35
CA LYS A 192 -8.72 -18.52 4.33
C LYS A 192 -8.57 -19.16 5.71
N ILE A 193 -8.02 -18.43 6.68
CA ILE A 193 -7.72 -18.96 8.03
C ILE A 193 -8.77 -18.46 9.02
N CYS A 194 -8.73 -17.17 9.39
CA CYS A 194 -9.70 -16.59 10.33
C CYS A 194 -11.13 -16.44 9.78
N GLY A 195 -11.35 -16.62 8.48
CA GLY A 195 -12.69 -16.65 7.87
C GLY A 195 -13.37 -15.30 7.72
N VAL A 196 -12.74 -14.20 8.13
CA VAL A 196 -13.31 -12.85 8.02
C VAL A 196 -13.49 -12.45 6.55
N GLU A 197 -14.56 -11.72 6.27
CA GLU A 197 -14.95 -11.30 4.92
C GLU A 197 -14.93 -9.79 4.78
N TRP A 198 -14.51 -9.31 3.61
CA TRP A 198 -14.52 -7.89 3.24
C TRP A 198 -14.85 -7.74 1.76
N ASN A 199 -15.13 -6.51 1.35
CA ASN A 199 -15.35 -6.16 -0.04
C ASN A 199 -14.19 -5.33 -0.58
N GLU A 200 -13.81 -5.56 -1.83
CA GLU A 200 -12.92 -4.70 -2.60
C GLU A 200 -13.68 -4.12 -3.79
N PHE A 201 -13.34 -2.90 -4.16
CA PHE A 201 -13.92 -2.22 -5.31
C PHE A 201 -12.83 -2.05 -6.36
N VAL A 202 -13.07 -2.62 -7.54
CA VAL A 202 -12.09 -2.69 -8.63
C VAL A 202 -12.72 -2.33 -9.96
N CYS A 203 -11.89 -1.86 -10.90
CA CYS A 203 -12.28 -1.69 -12.30
C CYS A 203 -12.03 -2.97 -13.09
N THR A 204 -13.01 -3.36 -13.90
CA THR A 204 -13.09 -4.65 -14.59
C THR A 204 -13.67 -4.47 -15.99
N ASP A 205 -13.67 -5.54 -16.79
CA ASP A 205 -14.42 -5.60 -18.04
C ASP A 205 -15.93 -5.46 -17.79
N SER A 206 -16.68 -5.00 -18.80
CA SER A 206 -18.15 -4.92 -18.73
C SER A 206 -18.82 -5.82 -19.78
N PRO A 207 -19.59 -6.86 -19.36
CA PRO A 207 -19.69 -7.36 -17.98
C PRO A 207 -18.36 -7.99 -17.53
N HIS A 208 -18.19 -8.17 -16.22
CA HIS A 208 -16.96 -8.76 -15.71
C HIS A 208 -16.78 -10.21 -16.17
N VAL A 209 -15.52 -10.60 -16.37
CA VAL A 209 -15.14 -11.95 -16.77
C VAL A 209 -14.34 -12.61 -15.66
N VAL A 210 -14.77 -13.80 -15.23
CA VAL A 210 -14.09 -14.59 -14.20
C VAL A 210 -13.30 -15.71 -14.85
N SER A 211 -11.99 -15.69 -14.68
CA SER A 211 -11.09 -16.78 -15.06
C SER A 211 -11.14 -17.91 -14.04
N LYS A 212 -11.06 -19.16 -14.51
CA LYS A 212 -10.94 -20.35 -13.64
C LYS A 212 -9.65 -20.38 -12.84
N GLU A 213 -8.57 -19.79 -13.37
CA GLU A 213 -7.22 -19.85 -12.78
C GLU A 213 -6.89 -18.61 -11.95
N TYR A 214 -7.35 -17.43 -12.38
CA TYR A 214 -6.87 -16.15 -11.84
C TYR A 214 -7.96 -15.24 -11.25
N GLY A 215 -9.21 -15.71 -11.15
CA GLY A 215 -10.32 -14.87 -10.70
C GLY A 215 -10.69 -13.79 -11.71
N ILE A 216 -11.15 -12.64 -11.23
CA ILE A 216 -11.54 -11.51 -12.09
C ILE A 216 -10.31 -10.70 -12.56
N GLN A 217 -10.28 -10.31 -13.83
CA GLN A 217 -9.25 -9.37 -14.31
C GLN A 217 -9.54 -7.98 -13.74
N THR A 218 -8.55 -7.40 -13.06
CA THR A 218 -8.65 -6.05 -12.50
C THR A 218 -7.74 -5.09 -13.25
N TYR A 219 -8.21 -3.86 -13.47
CA TYR A 219 -7.47 -2.78 -14.12
C TYR A 219 -7.17 -1.61 -13.18
N GLY A 220 -7.67 -1.68 -11.95
CA GLY A 220 -7.38 -0.70 -10.91
C GLY A 220 -8.15 -0.99 -9.63
N TYR A 221 -7.50 -0.77 -8.50
CA TYR A 221 -8.09 -0.86 -7.17
C TYR A 221 -8.57 0.52 -6.70
N LEU A 222 -9.81 0.58 -6.20
CA LEU A 222 -10.50 1.84 -5.88
C LEU A 222 -10.73 2.01 -4.37
N GLY A 223 -10.74 0.89 -3.64
CA GLY A 223 -10.91 0.86 -2.19
C GLY A 223 -11.44 -0.47 -1.72
N ASN A 224 -11.71 -0.55 -0.42
CA ASN A 224 -12.32 -1.71 0.20
C ASN A 224 -13.47 -1.28 1.11
N TRP A 225 -14.21 -2.23 1.63
CA TRP A 225 -15.11 -2.01 2.75
C TRP A 225 -15.11 -3.21 3.67
N TYR A 226 -15.05 -2.93 4.96
CA TYR A 226 -15.17 -3.89 6.03
C TYR A 226 -15.85 -3.20 7.22
N ASP A 227 -16.58 -3.95 8.02
CA ASP A 227 -17.20 -3.42 9.22
C ASP A 227 -16.17 -3.35 10.35
N LYS A 228 -15.57 -2.18 10.55
CA LYS A 228 -14.62 -1.93 11.64
C LYS A 228 -15.29 -1.86 13.03
N THR A 229 -16.61 -1.69 13.10
CA THR A 229 -17.32 -1.48 14.38
C THR A 229 -17.51 -2.78 15.15
N THR A 230 -17.30 -3.92 14.47
CA THR A 230 -17.58 -5.25 15.02
C THR A 230 -16.36 -5.97 15.60
N THR A 231 -15.12 -5.48 15.47
CA THR A 231 -14.03 -6.47 15.30
C THR A 231 -12.64 -6.23 15.93
N GLY A 232 -12.00 -7.38 16.16
CA GLY A 232 -10.59 -7.62 16.53
C GLY A 232 -10.40 -8.04 17.99
N THR A 233 -9.77 -9.20 18.24
CA THR A 233 -9.28 -9.58 19.58
C THR A 233 -7.91 -8.97 19.87
N MET A 234 -7.19 -8.59 18.81
CA MET A 234 -5.88 -7.97 18.87
C MET A 234 -5.85 -6.58 18.23
N PHE A 235 -4.77 -5.85 18.46
CA PHE A 235 -4.38 -4.69 17.67
C PHE A 235 -3.32 -5.11 16.64
N ASP A 236 -3.17 -4.34 15.57
CA ASP A 236 -1.97 -4.44 14.73
C ASP A 236 -0.73 -3.86 15.47
N LYS A 237 0.47 -4.25 15.04
CA LYS A 237 1.75 -3.85 15.67
C LYS A 237 1.91 -2.33 15.77
N ARG A 238 1.53 -1.58 14.73
CA ARG A 238 1.72 -0.13 14.66
C ARG A 238 0.81 0.57 15.65
N THR A 239 -0.46 0.18 15.72
CA THR A 239 -1.44 0.72 16.67
C THR A 239 -0.97 0.52 18.11
N VAL A 240 -0.51 -0.68 18.49
CA VAL A 240 0.02 -0.93 19.84
C VAL A 240 1.23 -0.03 20.14
N ARG A 241 2.19 0.04 19.22
CA ARG A 241 3.39 0.91 19.36
C ARG A 241 2.99 2.36 19.60
N MET A 242 2.07 2.89 18.79
CA MET A 242 1.60 4.27 18.91
C MET A 242 0.88 4.52 20.24
N MET A 243 0.04 3.58 20.69
CA MET A 243 -0.67 3.70 21.97
C MET A 243 0.28 3.73 23.17
N VAL A 244 1.22 2.79 23.25
CA VAL A 244 2.20 2.73 24.35
C VAL A 244 3.14 3.93 24.29
N GLN A 245 3.59 4.31 23.08
CA GLN A 245 4.43 5.49 22.90
C GLN A 245 3.74 6.78 23.35
N ALA A 246 2.45 6.95 23.04
CA ALA A 246 1.68 8.11 23.46
C ALA A 246 1.57 8.17 24.99
N GLU A 247 1.34 7.04 25.65
CA GLU A 247 1.26 7.01 27.12
C GLU A 247 2.64 7.25 27.78
N LEU A 248 3.72 6.70 27.22
CA LEU A 248 5.09 7.01 27.65
C LEU A 248 5.39 8.51 27.57
N GLN A 249 4.91 9.20 26.53
CA GLN A 249 5.09 10.65 26.39
C GLN A 249 4.32 11.47 27.43
N LYS A 250 3.20 10.96 27.95
CA LYS A 250 2.48 11.60 29.07
C LYS A 250 3.25 11.44 30.38
N LEU A 251 3.80 10.24 30.62
CA LEU A 251 4.55 9.93 31.85
C LEU A 251 5.94 10.57 31.86
N TYR A 252 6.58 10.62 30.70
CA TYR A 252 7.93 11.11 30.50
C TYR A 252 7.91 12.12 29.34
N PRO A 253 7.56 13.39 29.57
CA PRO A 253 7.40 14.38 28.51
C PRO A 253 8.67 14.60 27.70
N LYS A 254 8.50 14.75 26.38
CA LYS A 254 9.57 15.13 25.46
C LYS A 254 9.87 16.62 25.59
N GLU A 255 11.14 16.98 25.66
CA GLU A 255 11.58 18.37 25.51
C GLU A 255 11.62 18.78 24.04
N ASN A 256 12.01 17.87 23.16
CA ASN A 256 12.06 18.08 21.71
C ASN A 256 11.92 16.74 20.94
N LYS A 257 11.90 16.81 19.61
CA LYS A 257 11.72 15.63 18.74
C LYS A 257 12.82 14.56 18.86
N TYR A 258 14.01 14.94 19.35
CA TYR A 258 15.15 14.04 19.54
C TYR A 258 15.28 13.55 20.99
N SER A 259 14.33 13.91 21.88
CA SER A 259 14.35 13.43 23.26
C SER A 259 14.33 11.91 23.32
N LYS A 260 15.25 11.36 24.10
CA LYS A 260 15.40 9.93 24.39
C LYS A 260 15.05 9.63 25.84
N LEU A 261 14.84 8.35 26.12
CA LEU A 261 14.66 7.81 27.46
C LEU A 261 15.92 7.08 27.89
N LEU A 262 16.23 7.15 29.18
CA LEU A 262 17.17 6.24 29.83
C LEU A 262 16.39 4.98 30.19
N PHE A 263 16.81 3.84 29.63
CA PHE A 263 16.22 2.54 29.85
C PHE A 263 17.20 1.65 30.62
N VAL A 264 16.83 1.30 31.85
CA VAL A 264 17.62 0.45 32.75
C VAL A 264 17.12 -0.98 32.63
N SER A 265 18.03 -1.90 32.28
CA SER A 265 17.76 -3.33 32.19
C SER A 265 18.92 -4.11 32.80
N GLY A 266 18.64 -4.81 33.91
CA GLY A 266 19.68 -5.45 34.72
C GLY A 266 20.73 -4.43 35.18
N ASN A 267 22.00 -4.71 34.87
CA ASN A 267 23.13 -3.83 35.20
C ASN A 267 23.50 -2.86 34.07
N TYR A 268 22.62 -2.62 33.10
CA TYR A 268 22.90 -1.73 31.97
C TYR A 268 21.91 -0.57 31.88
N CYS A 269 22.41 0.60 31.46
CA CYS A 269 21.60 1.74 31.08
C CYS A 269 21.82 2.06 29.59
N TYR A 270 20.72 2.23 28.86
CA TYR A 270 20.74 2.58 27.44
C TYR A 270 19.97 3.88 27.21
N GLN A 271 20.43 4.71 26.28
CA GLN A 271 19.56 5.73 25.68
C GLN A 271 18.76 5.09 24.55
N LYS A 272 17.44 5.06 24.67
CA LYS A 272 16.54 4.51 23.67
C LYS A 272 15.53 5.57 23.22
N SER A 273 15.10 5.48 21.96
CA SER A 273 13.96 6.27 21.53
C SER A 273 12.69 5.81 22.27
N TYR A 274 11.65 6.63 22.30
CA TYR A 274 10.36 6.22 22.87
C TYR A 274 9.78 5.02 22.12
N GLU A 275 10.07 4.91 20.82
CA GLU A 275 9.63 3.79 20.00
C GLU A 275 10.32 2.49 20.39
N ASP A 276 11.64 2.52 20.58
CA ASP A 276 12.39 1.34 21.02
C ASP A 276 11.95 0.89 22.41
N VAL A 277 11.72 1.83 23.32
CA VAL A 277 11.18 1.51 24.65
C VAL A 277 9.78 0.90 24.55
N ALA A 278 8.90 1.43 23.69
CA ALA A 278 7.59 0.84 23.46
C ALA A 278 7.71 -0.61 22.95
N LYS A 279 8.60 -0.88 21.98
CA LYS A 279 8.85 -2.24 21.46
C LYS A 279 9.29 -3.21 22.56
N GLU A 280 10.19 -2.80 23.45
CA GLU A 280 10.67 -3.61 24.58
C GLU A 280 9.56 -3.93 25.60
N LEU A 281 8.66 -2.97 25.85
CA LEU A 281 7.55 -3.13 26.78
C LEU A 281 6.43 -4.02 26.21
N ILE A 282 6.14 -3.86 24.92
CA ILE A 282 5.13 -4.65 24.20
C ILE A 282 5.59 -6.09 23.99
N LYS A 283 6.88 -6.27 23.68
CA LYS A 283 7.43 -7.53 23.16
C LYS A 283 6.64 -7.96 21.92
N ASN A 284 5.83 -9.01 22.03
CA ASN A 284 4.96 -9.53 20.96
C ASN A 284 3.49 -9.57 21.38
N GLU A 285 3.12 -8.93 22.49
CA GLU A 285 1.74 -8.95 22.98
C GLU A 285 0.89 -7.96 22.18
N LEU A 286 -0.14 -8.49 21.51
CA LEU A 286 -1.03 -7.72 20.64
C LEU A 286 -2.49 -7.82 21.06
N HIS A 287 -2.85 -8.69 22.00
CA HIS A 287 -4.23 -8.83 22.47
C HIS A 287 -4.71 -7.55 23.15
N LYS A 288 -5.90 -7.08 22.77
CA LYS A 288 -6.41 -5.76 23.19
C LYS A 288 -6.48 -5.64 24.71
N ASN A 289 -6.99 -6.67 25.39
CA ASN A 289 -7.06 -6.71 26.86
C ASN A 289 -5.68 -6.59 27.52
N MET A 290 -4.68 -7.32 27.01
CA MET A 290 -3.33 -7.31 27.55
C MET A 290 -2.60 -5.99 27.28
N VAL A 291 -2.80 -5.40 26.10
CA VAL A 291 -2.28 -4.07 25.76
C VAL A 291 -2.91 -2.98 26.65
N HIS A 292 -4.24 -3.04 26.86
CA HIS A 292 -4.92 -2.11 27.76
C HIS A 292 -4.47 -2.26 29.23
N ASP A 293 -4.21 -3.47 29.68
CA ASP A 293 -3.62 -3.73 31.00
C ASP A 293 -2.19 -3.15 31.12
N LEU A 294 -1.35 -3.38 30.10
CA LEU A 294 -0.01 -2.80 30.03
C LEU A 294 -0.05 -1.26 30.15
N ILE A 295 -0.94 -0.61 29.40
CA ILE A 295 -1.09 0.85 29.40
C ILE A 295 -1.58 1.34 30.77
N SER A 296 -2.59 0.69 31.35
CA SER A 296 -3.15 1.07 32.65
C SER A 296 -2.12 1.01 33.78
N HIS A 297 -1.20 0.04 33.72
CA HIS A 297 -0.16 -0.16 34.73
C HIS A 297 1.22 0.34 34.29
N LEU A 298 1.29 1.15 33.22
CA LEU A 298 2.55 1.53 32.59
C LEU A 298 3.46 2.28 33.56
N LYS A 299 2.91 3.22 34.34
CA LYS A 299 3.67 3.99 35.34
C LYS A 299 4.36 3.09 36.36
N GLU A 300 3.63 2.12 36.92
CA GLU A 300 4.16 1.20 37.93
C GLU A 300 5.24 0.28 37.34
N ARG A 301 5.04 -0.18 36.11
CA ARG A 301 5.99 -1.03 35.38
C ARG A 301 7.28 -0.32 34.98
N THR A 302 7.27 1.02 34.94
CA THR A 302 8.36 1.83 34.37
C THR A 302 9.04 2.77 35.37
N GLN A 303 8.44 3.02 36.54
CA GLN A 303 8.88 4.02 37.53
C GLN A 303 10.34 3.92 37.98
N ASN A 304 10.93 2.72 37.98
CA ASN A 304 12.30 2.49 38.41
C ASN A 304 13.25 2.13 37.26
N SER A 305 12.72 1.88 36.06
CA SER A 305 13.49 1.40 34.91
C SER A 305 13.59 2.41 33.78
N ILE A 306 12.72 3.43 33.76
CA ILE A 306 12.66 4.42 32.69
C ILE A 306 12.68 5.83 33.24
N PHE A 307 13.51 6.67 32.63
CA PHE A 307 13.67 8.08 33.02
C PHE A 307 13.81 8.96 31.78
N VAL A 308 13.37 10.22 31.86
CA VAL A 308 13.70 11.23 30.84
C VAL A 308 15.22 11.40 30.80
N SER A 309 15.82 11.39 29.60
CA SER A 309 17.26 11.58 29.45
C SER A 309 17.68 13.02 29.78
N SER A 310 18.06 13.25 31.03
CA SER A 310 18.62 14.50 31.54
C SER A 310 19.80 14.24 32.47
N ASN A 311 20.68 15.22 32.67
CA ASN A 311 21.81 15.09 33.60
C ASN A 311 21.35 14.78 35.04
N GLU A 312 20.23 15.35 35.46
CA GLU A 312 19.63 15.07 36.77
C GLU A 312 19.20 13.61 36.90
N ASN A 313 18.44 13.10 35.94
CA ASN A 313 17.97 11.72 35.97
C ASN A 313 19.12 10.71 35.79
N ARG A 314 20.17 11.05 35.03
CA ARG A 314 21.39 10.23 34.97
C ARG A 314 22.04 10.08 36.34
N ASN A 315 22.14 11.16 37.12
CA ASN A 315 22.66 11.08 38.49
C ASN A 315 21.74 10.29 39.42
N LYS A 316 20.43 10.42 39.24
CA LYS A 316 19.44 9.63 39.97
C LYS A 316 19.60 8.12 39.68
N VAL A 317 19.75 7.74 38.41
CA VAL A 317 19.99 6.34 38.00
C VAL A 317 21.26 5.78 38.66
N LYS A 318 22.38 6.52 38.66
CA LYS A 318 23.61 6.09 39.34
C LYS A 318 23.42 5.80 40.83
N LYS A 319 22.63 6.62 41.51
CA LYS A 319 22.34 6.45 42.94
C LYS A 319 21.45 5.23 43.18
N LEU A 320 20.45 5.01 42.32
CA LEU A 320 19.52 3.90 42.42
C LEU A 320 20.18 2.55 42.04
N TYR A 321 21.16 2.57 41.13
CA TYR A 321 21.82 1.38 40.60
C TYR A 321 23.35 1.49 40.69
N PRO A 322 23.95 1.27 41.88
CA PRO A 322 25.39 1.27 42.05
C PRO A 322 26.05 0.15 41.21
N GLY A 323 27.02 0.50 40.36
CA GLY A 323 27.71 -0.46 39.49
C GLY A 323 27.09 -0.67 38.11
N ILE A 324 26.16 0.20 37.69
CA ILE A 324 25.55 0.15 36.36
C ILE A 324 26.58 0.41 35.24
N TYR A 325 26.64 -0.49 34.25
CA TYR A 325 27.48 -0.42 33.04
C TYR A 325 26.76 0.31 31.89
N GLY A 326 27.52 0.78 30.91
CA GLY A 326 26.98 1.51 29.74
C GLY A 326 26.69 3.00 30.00
N TYR A 327 26.96 3.47 31.21
CA TYR A 327 26.68 4.85 31.64
C TYR A 327 27.47 5.89 30.84
N ASP A 328 28.76 5.65 30.59
CA ASP A 328 29.64 6.62 29.91
C ASP A 328 29.30 6.78 28.42
N TYR A 329 28.64 5.79 27.82
CA TYR A 329 28.10 5.86 26.46
C TYR A 329 26.77 6.61 26.38
N CYS A 330 26.13 6.89 27.52
CA CYS A 330 24.93 7.71 27.61
C CYS A 330 25.22 9.20 27.83
N LEU A 331 26.50 9.61 27.77
CA LEU A 331 26.96 11.01 27.95
C LEU A 331 27.11 11.80 26.64
N TRP A 332 26.92 11.16 25.48
CA TRP A 332 26.96 11.80 24.15
C TRP A 332 25.56 11.90 23.53
#